data_AF-A0A645JKP2-F1
#
_entry.id   AF-A0A645JKP2-F1
#
_cell.length_a   1.000
_cell.length_b   1.000
_cell.length_c   1.000
_cell.angle_alpha   90.00
_cell.angle_beta   90.00
_cell.angle_gamma   90.00
#
_symmetry.space_group_name_H-M   'P 1'
#
loop_
_entity.id
_entity.type
_entity.pdbx_description
1 polymer ?
#
loop_
_entity_poly.entity_id
_entity_poly.type
_entity_poly.pdbx_seq_one_letter_code
_entity_poly.pdbx_strand_id
1 'polypeptide(L)' 'MTQEEFRKLSWSERPPKRNLTLEQFIKEQDAKADKFDYEGTIVCYSTNYAYRVPWHLRSEDAQTAWELGYLEEELD' A
#
# COMPACT_ATOMS: atom_id res chain seq x y z
N MET A 1 -13.99 3.71 -0.01
CA MET A 1 -13.83 2.82 1.16
C MET A 1 -12.59 3.32 1.88
N THR A 2 -12.65 3.43 3.20
CA THR A 2 -11.50 3.80 4.03
C THR A 2 -10.52 2.64 4.15
N GLN A 3 -9.29 2.94 4.56
CA GLN A 3 -8.30 1.89 4.83
C GLN A 3 -8.79 0.86 5.86
N GLU A 4 -9.42 1.32 6.95
CA GLU A 4 -9.91 0.43 8.02
C GLU A 4 -11.04 -0.48 7.55
N GLU A 5 -11.94 0.02 6.71
CA GLU A 5 -12.98 -0.79 6.08
C GLU A 5 -12.37 -1.85 5.17
N PHE A 6 -11.38 -1.47 4.35
CA PHE A 6 -10.69 -2.42 3.47
C PHE A 6 -9.98 -3.54 4.27
N ARG A 7 -9.36 -3.20 5.40
CA ARG A 7 -8.65 -4.15 6.27
C ARG A 7 -9.58 -5.23 6.86
N LYS A 8 -10.87 -4.94 7.00
CA LYS A 8 -11.87 -5.88 7.53
C LYS A 8 -12.42 -6.84 6.47
N LEU A 9 -12.16 -6.60 5.18
CA LEU A 9 -12.64 -7.45 4.10
C LEU A 9 -11.91 -8.80 4.05
N SER A 10 -12.67 -9.87 3.86
CA SER A 10 -12.13 -11.16 3.45
C SER A 10 -11.55 -11.08 2.03
N TRP A 11 -10.71 -12.05 1.67
CA TRP A 11 -10.10 -12.10 0.32
C TRP A 11 -11.13 -12.08 -0.83
N SER A 12 -12.29 -12.70 -0.65
CA SER A 12 -13.37 -12.73 -1.65
C SER A 12 -14.14 -11.41 -1.76
N GLU A 13 -14.09 -10.55 -0.74
CA GLU A 13 -14.79 -9.26 -0.73
C GLU A 13 -13.93 -8.11 -1.25
N ARG A 14 -12.61 -8.33 -1.35
CA ARG A 14 -11.68 -7.32 -1.84
C ARG A 14 -11.93 -7.00 -3.31
N PRO A 15 -11.82 -5.72 -3.72
CA PRO A 15 -11.89 -5.34 -5.11
C PRO A 15 -10.77 -6.01 -5.91
N PRO A 16 -10.95 -6.25 -7.22
CA PRO A 16 -9.90 -6.77 -8.08
C PRO A 16 -8.61 -5.96 -7.97
N LYS A 17 -7.47 -6.65 -7.84
CA LYS A 17 -6.16 -6.00 -7.80
C LYS A 17 -5.89 -5.32 -9.15
N ARG A 18 -5.49 -4.04 -9.09
CA ARG A 18 -5.27 -3.19 -10.29
C ARG A 18 -3.89 -3.40 -10.92
N ASN A 19 -2.94 -3.93 -10.16
CA ASN A 19 -1.55 -4.14 -10.58
C ASN A 19 -0.91 -2.86 -11.16
N LEU A 20 -1.03 -1.76 -10.42
CA LEU A 20 -0.41 -0.47 -10.76
C LEU A 20 1.10 -0.62 -10.82
N THR A 21 1.70 0.03 -11.84
CA THR A 21 3.14 0.26 -11.84
C THR A 21 3.53 1.22 -10.72
N LEU A 22 4.80 1.20 -10.32
CA LEU A 22 5.35 2.17 -9.38
C LEU A 22 5.01 3.62 -9.76
N GLU A 23 5.19 4.00 -11.02
CA GLU A 23 4.90 5.35 -11.52
C GLU A 23 3.41 5.71 -11.38
N GLN A 24 2.51 4.79 -11.73
CA GLN A 24 1.07 5.01 -11.60
C GLN A 24 0.66 5.16 -10.13
N PHE A 25 1.19 4.32 -9.26
CA PHE A 25 0.93 4.39 -7.82
C PHE A 25 1.42 5.72 -7.23
N ILE A 26 2.67 6.10 -7.49
CA ILE A 26 3.24 7.38 -7.02
C ILE A 26 2.38 8.56 -7.48
N LYS A 27 2.01 8.60 -8.76
CA LYS A 27 1.17 9.66 -9.32
C LYS A 27 -0.19 9.75 -8.65
N GLU A 28 -0.79 8.61 -8.28
CA GLU A 28 -2.05 8.58 -7.53
C GLU A 28 -1.87 9.07 -6.09
N GLN A 29 -0.77 8.72 -5.42
CA GLN A 29 -0.50 9.12 -4.05
C GLN A 29 -0.14 10.61 -3.93
N ASP A 30 0.62 11.15 -4.87
CA ASP A 30 0.95 12.58 -4.92
C ASP A 30 -0.26 13.49 -5.15
N ALA A 31 -1.33 12.95 -5.74
CA ALA A 31 -2.57 13.69 -5.96
C ALA A 31 -3.50 13.73 -4.73
N LYS A 32 -3.20 12.96 -3.69
CA LYS A 32 -4.02 12.88 -2.47
C LYS A 32 -3.61 13.92 -1.46
N ALA A 33 -4.57 14.35 -0.62
CA ALA A 33 -4.26 15.18 0.54
C ALA A 33 -3.37 14.44 1.55
N ASP A 34 -3.60 13.12 1.69
CA ASP A 34 -2.75 12.20 2.41
C ASP A 34 -2.23 11.12 1.45
N LYS A 35 -0.92 11.15 1.19
CA LYS A 35 -0.26 10.19 0.30
C LYS A 35 -0.21 8.77 0.87
N PHE A 36 -0.56 8.57 2.15
CA PHE A 36 -0.66 7.25 2.75
C PHE A 36 -2.08 6.68 2.70
N ASP A 37 -3.05 7.43 2.17
CA ASP A 37 -4.42 6.96 1.98
C ASP A 37 -4.53 5.95 0.82
N TYR A 38 -4.03 4.74 1.05
CA TYR A 38 -4.13 3.62 0.14
C TYR A 38 -4.59 2.35 0.87
N GLU A 39 -5.25 1.46 0.13
CA GLU A 39 -5.76 0.21 0.67
C GLU A 39 -4.61 -0.77 0.92
N GLY A 40 -4.08 -0.80 2.14
CA GLY A 40 -3.00 -1.71 2.54
C GLY A 40 -3.51 -3.07 3.02
N THR A 41 -2.84 -4.16 2.62
CA THR A 41 -3.38 -5.52 2.85
C THR A 41 -2.62 -6.38 3.84
N ILE A 42 -1.30 -6.20 3.89
CA ILE A 42 -0.36 -7.04 4.63
C ILE A 42 0.76 -6.12 5.11
N VAL A 43 1.24 -6.35 6.34
CA VAL A 43 2.45 -5.70 6.84
C VAL A 43 3.64 -6.56 6.43
N CYS A 44 4.59 -5.96 5.74
CA CYS A 44 5.88 -6.57 5.44
C CYS A 44 6.85 -6.21 6.58
N TYR A 45 7.50 -7.21 7.17
CA TYR A 45 8.49 -7.04 8.22
C TYR A 45 9.89 -7.29 7.68
N SER A 46 10.81 -6.38 7.99
CA SER A 46 12.25 -6.53 7.83
C SER A 46 12.93 -6.40 9.20
N THR A 47 14.24 -6.64 9.27
CA THR A 47 14.99 -6.61 10.53
C THR A 47 14.89 -5.27 11.26
N ASN A 48 14.74 -4.16 10.53
CA ASN A 48 14.80 -2.80 11.08
C ASN A 48 13.59 -1.91 10.75
N TYR A 49 12.62 -2.41 9.98
CA TYR A 49 11.47 -1.63 9.56
C TYR A 49 10.30 -2.56 9.22
N ALA A 50 9.10 -2.03 9.31
CA ALA A 50 7.89 -2.68 8.83
C ALA A 50 7.04 -1.67 8.06
N TYR A 51 6.42 -2.09 6.97
CA TYR A 51 5.59 -1.22 6.15
C TYR A 51 4.37 -1.96 5.61
N ARG A 52 3.29 -1.21 5.38
CA ARG A 52 2.06 -1.78 4.83
C ARG A 52 2.10 -1.82 3.31
N VAL A 53 1.91 -3.03 2.74
CA VAL A 53 1.91 -3.26 1.29
C VAL A 53 0.58 -2.80 0.68
N PRO A 54 0.58 -1.84 -0.27
CA PRO A 54 -0.63 -1.42 -0.96
C PRO A 54 -1.21 -2.54 -1.81
N TRP A 55 -2.52 -2.73 -1.74
CA TRP A 55 -3.26 -3.74 -2.48
C TRP A 55 -3.05 -3.62 -3.98
N HIS A 56 -3.19 -2.41 -4.50
CA HIS A 56 -3.21 -2.13 -5.92
C HIS A 56 -1.82 -2.03 -6.55
N LEU A 57 -0.76 -1.81 -5.76
CA LEU A 57 0.62 -1.80 -6.24
C LEU A 57 1.08 -3.22 -6.62
N ARG A 58 1.80 -3.37 -7.74
CA ARG A 58 2.48 -4.63 -8.06
C ARG A 58 3.43 -5.01 -6.93
N SER A 59 3.41 -6.28 -6.53
CA SER A 59 4.18 -6.73 -5.36
C SER A 59 5.69 -6.53 -5.53
N GLU A 60 6.20 -6.59 -6.77
CA GLU A 60 7.61 -6.34 -7.11
C GLU A 60 8.06 -4.89 -6.89
N ASP A 61 7.14 -3.93 -6.95
CA ASP A 61 7.41 -2.50 -6.80
C ASP A 61 7.33 -2.03 -5.32
N ALA A 62 6.85 -2.89 -4.41
CA ALA A 62 6.56 -2.51 -3.03
C ALA A 62 7.80 -2.05 -2.25
N GLN A 63 8.93 -2.75 -2.39
CA GLN A 63 10.19 -2.38 -1.74
C GLN A 63 10.69 -1.02 -2.25
N THR A 64 10.66 -0.80 -3.57
CA THR A 64 11.06 0.48 -4.16
C THR A 64 10.14 1.62 -3.72
N ALA A 65 8.83 1.39 -3.61
CA ALA A 65 7.88 2.38 -3.09
C ALA A 65 8.17 2.74 -1.62
N TRP A 66 8.56 1.78 -0.80
CA TRP A 66 9.03 2.03 0.58
C TRP A 66 10.29 2.89 0.60
N GLU A 67 11.31 2.52 -0.18
CA GLU A 67 12.59 3.26 -0.25
C GLU A 67 12.40 4.71 -0.73
N LEU A 68 11.38 4.96 -1.55
CA LEU A 68 10.98 6.29 -2.01
C LEU A 68 10.08 7.05 -1.03
N GLY A 69 9.71 6.45 0.11
CA GLY A 69 8.90 7.08 1.15
C GLY A 69 7.41 7.21 0.81
N TYR A 70 6.88 6.30 -0.01
CA TYR A 70 5.46 6.25 -0.39
C TYR A 70 4.64 5.25 0.41
N LEU A 71 5.28 4.44 1.26
CA LEU A 71 4.58 3.52 2.15
C LEU A 71 4.68 4.01 3.60
N GLU A 72 3.57 3.88 4.32
CA GLU A 72 3.46 4.15 5.75
C GLU A 72 4.29 3.12 6.54
N GLU A 73 5.11 3.63 7.45
CA GLU A 73 5.85 2.83 8.41
C GLU A 73 4.90 2.30 9.47
N GLU A 74 4.95 1.00 9.72
CA GLU A 74 4.14 0.29 10.72
C GLU A 74 5.09 -0.23 11.80
N LEU A 75 5.81 0.68 12.47
CA LEU A 75 6.54 0.32 13.69
C LEU A 75 5.54 0.28 14.86
N ASP A 76 5.41 -0.89 15.48
CA ASP A 76 4.76 -1.08 16.78
C ASP A 76 5.47 -0.28 17.89
#